data_AF-A0AA40ENT4-F1
#
_entry.id   AF-A0AA40ENT4-F1
#
_cell.length_a   1.000
_cell.length_b   1.000
_cell.length_c   1.000
_cell.angle_alpha   90.00
_cell.angle_beta   90.00
_cell.angle_gamma   90.00
#
_symmetry.space_group_name_H-M   'P 1'
#
loop_
_entity.id
_entity.type
_entity.pdbx_description
1 polymer ?
#
loop_
_entity_poly.entity_id
_entity_poly.type
_entity_poly.pdbx_seq_one_letter_code
_entity_poly.pdbx_strand_id
1 'polypeptide(L)'
;MTTLNLRLLVFTLLSLVLPTSILATPLSTTRQVGIPCGPNVCTNGTVCCNRSCGTCTKPGDKCLAVICPKVVVEAAPVAAEKQKRQDIPRLRQCGSKKCGMGQRCCNAACGHCVGPFEVCLPSVCDIKLERDIRGREWEGGRGRRV
;
A
#
# COMPACT_ATOMS: atom_id res chain seq x y z
N MET A 1 72.81 2.81 12.61
CA MET A 1 72.04 1.68 12.03
C MET A 1 70.75 1.44 12.83
N THR A 2 69.82 2.41 12.90
CA THR A 2 68.59 2.28 13.72
C THR A 2 67.32 2.84 13.08
N THR A 3 67.40 3.52 11.93
CA THR A 3 66.25 4.17 11.27
C THR A 3 65.43 3.26 10.35
N LEU A 4 65.95 2.06 10.01
CA LEU A 4 65.27 1.12 9.11
C LEU A 4 64.09 0.38 9.78
N ASN A 5 64.12 0.23 11.11
CA ASN A 5 63.12 -0.55 11.85
C ASN A 5 61.79 0.19 12.08
N LEU A 6 61.81 1.52 12.12
CA LEU A 6 60.59 2.30 12.42
C LEU A 6 59.64 2.36 11.22
N ARG A 7 60.17 2.44 9.99
CA ARG A 7 59.34 2.43 8.77
C ARG A 7 58.68 1.08 8.54
N LEU A 8 59.38 -0.02 8.87
CA LEU A 8 58.82 -1.37 8.74
C LEU A 8 57.64 -1.59 9.71
N LEU A 9 57.78 -1.13 10.96
CA LEU A 9 56.73 -1.23 11.98
C LEU A 9 55.48 -0.40 11.66
N VAL A 10 55.66 0.79 11.08
CA VAL A 10 54.52 1.64 10.67
C VAL A 10 53.74 1.00 9.53
N PHE A 11 54.41 0.36 8.57
CA PHE A 11 53.74 -0.35 7.46
C PHE A 11 52.98 -1.60 7.93
N THR A 12 53.53 -2.37 8.88
CA THR A 12 52.83 -3.57 9.39
C THR A 12 51.61 -3.20 10.22
N LEU A 13 51.68 -2.14 11.03
CA LEU A 13 50.54 -1.69 11.83
C LEU A 13 49.43 -1.09 10.96
N LEU A 14 49.77 -0.33 9.90
CA LEU A 14 48.78 0.26 9.01
C LEU A 14 47.97 -0.80 8.23
N SER A 15 48.56 -1.97 7.99
CA SER A 15 47.93 -3.09 7.26
C SER A 15 46.91 -3.88 8.11
N LEU A 16 46.95 -3.76 9.44
CA LEU A 16 46.05 -4.45 10.37
C LEU A 16 44.75 -3.68 10.66
N VAL A 17 44.62 -2.42 10.20
CA VAL A 17 43.47 -1.55 10.48
C VAL A 17 42.55 -1.36 9.26
N LEU A 18 42.93 -1.88 8.08
CA LEU A 18 42.06 -1.87 6.91
C LEU A 18 41.21 -3.14 6.89
N PRO A 19 39.88 -3.06 7.15
CA PRO A 19 39.01 -4.20 6.91
C PRO A 19 39.05 -4.52 5.42
N THR A 20 39.55 -5.70 5.07
CA THR A 20 39.50 -6.29 3.70
C THR A 20 38.08 -6.70 3.29
N SER A 21 37.06 -6.07 3.88
CA SER A 21 35.67 -6.48 3.83
C SER A 21 34.87 -5.68 2.81
N ILE A 22 35.32 -5.60 1.55
CA ILE A 22 34.43 -5.32 0.42
C ILE A 22 34.85 -6.17 -0.78
N LEU A 23 34.85 -7.50 -0.63
CA LEU A 23 34.47 -8.32 -1.78
C LEU A 23 32.96 -8.11 -1.95
N ALA A 24 32.62 -7.11 -2.77
CA ALA A 24 31.32 -7.04 -3.39
C ALA A 24 31.18 -8.32 -4.23
N THR A 25 30.59 -9.36 -3.64
CA THR A 25 30.03 -10.47 -4.41
C THR A 25 29.13 -9.83 -5.44
N PRO A 26 29.34 -10.07 -6.75
CA PRO A 26 28.29 -9.72 -7.69
C PRO A 26 27.05 -10.47 -7.21
N LEU A 27 25.93 -9.76 -7.06
CA LEU A 27 24.64 -10.40 -7.19
C LEU A 27 24.62 -10.97 -8.61
N SER A 28 25.20 -12.15 -8.78
CA SER A 28 24.77 -13.10 -9.78
C SER A 28 23.36 -13.47 -9.36
N THR A 29 22.42 -12.55 -9.63
CA THR A 29 21.10 -12.91 -10.09
C THR A 29 21.38 -13.89 -11.20
N THR A 30 21.39 -15.18 -10.85
CA THR A 30 21.19 -16.23 -11.83
C THR A 30 19.92 -15.81 -12.52
N ARG A 31 20.06 -15.26 -13.72
CA ARG A 31 18.97 -15.05 -14.65
C ARG A 31 18.50 -16.46 -14.91
N GLN A 32 17.62 -16.95 -14.03
CA GLN A 32 17.09 -18.30 -14.09
C GLN A 32 16.44 -18.38 -15.47
N VAL A 33 17.10 -19.09 -16.37
CA VAL A 33 16.64 -19.29 -17.73
C VAL A 33 15.47 -20.24 -17.61
N GLY A 34 14.32 -19.70 -17.23
CA GLY A 34 13.11 -20.46 -17.13
C GLY A 34 12.63 -20.90 -18.52
N ILE A 35 11.77 -21.90 -18.56
CA ILE A 35 11.26 -22.47 -19.80
C ILE A 35 10.13 -21.58 -20.31
N PRO A 36 10.20 -21.05 -21.55
CA PRO A 36 9.14 -20.21 -22.09
C PRO A 36 7.83 -20.99 -22.23
N CYS A 37 6.75 -20.44 -21.69
CA CYS A 37 5.42 -21.04 -21.69
C CYS A 37 4.37 -19.95 -22.00
N GLY A 38 4.13 -19.71 -23.29
CA GLY A 38 3.17 -18.69 -23.72
C GLY A 38 3.55 -17.29 -23.21
N PRO A 39 2.64 -16.58 -22.51
CA PRO A 39 2.93 -15.26 -21.93
C PRO A 39 3.86 -15.31 -20.70
N ASN A 40 4.09 -16.49 -20.11
CA ASN A 40 4.88 -16.64 -18.89
C ASN A 40 6.17 -17.45 -19.13
N VAL A 41 7.04 -17.44 -18.13
CA VAL A 41 8.27 -18.24 -18.12
C VAL A 41 8.26 -19.11 -16.85
N CYS A 42 8.32 -20.42 -17.03
CA CYS A 42 8.28 -21.39 -15.94
C CYS A 42 9.61 -21.43 -15.19
N THR A 43 9.56 -21.39 -13.85
CA THR A 43 10.75 -21.47 -13.01
C THR A 43 11.40 -22.86 -13.07
N ASN A 44 12.67 -22.95 -12.66
CA ASN A 44 13.37 -24.24 -12.59
C ASN A 44 12.58 -25.28 -11.78
N GLY A 45 12.52 -26.51 -12.29
CA GLY A 45 11.77 -27.61 -11.68
C GLY A 45 10.27 -27.65 -12.03
N THR A 46 9.81 -26.78 -12.92
CA THR A 46 8.42 -26.80 -13.43
C THR A 46 8.39 -26.96 -14.96
N VAL A 47 7.31 -27.54 -15.47
CA VAL A 47 7.08 -27.79 -16.91
C VAL A 47 5.89 -26.97 -17.40
N CYS A 48 5.92 -26.59 -18.69
CA CYS A 48 4.82 -25.88 -19.32
C CYS A 48 3.62 -26.81 -19.49
N CYS A 49 2.51 -26.51 -18.80
CA CYS A 49 1.28 -27.27 -18.87
C CYS A 49 0.33 -26.72 -19.94
N ASN A 50 0.13 -25.39 -19.99
CA ASN A 50 -0.72 -24.78 -21.01
C ASN A 50 0.01 -23.61 -21.66
N ARG A 51 0.46 -23.82 -22.91
CA ARG A 51 1.19 -22.82 -23.69
C ARG A 51 0.33 -21.63 -24.10
N SER A 52 -1.00 -21.77 -24.15
CA SER A 52 -1.91 -20.68 -24.49
C SER A 52 -2.10 -19.71 -23.32
N CYS A 53 -2.19 -20.24 -22.10
CA CYS A 53 -2.41 -19.43 -20.88
C CYS A 53 -1.12 -19.11 -20.11
N GLY A 54 -0.04 -19.83 -20.40
CA GLY A 54 1.23 -19.74 -19.68
C GLY A 54 1.19 -20.36 -18.29
N THR A 55 0.50 -21.48 -18.13
CA THR A 55 0.42 -22.21 -16.86
C THR A 55 1.56 -23.20 -16.73
N CYS A 56 2.30 -23.12 -15.62
CA CYS A 56 3.39 -24.02 -15.27
C CYS A 56 2.95 -24.99 -14.16
N THR A 57 3.40 -26.25 -14.22
CA THR A 57 3.11 -27.26 -13.20
C THR A 57 4.36 -28.07 -12.84
N LYS A 58 4.32 -28.85 -11.76
CA LYS A 58 5.44 -29.75 -11.43
C LYS A 58 5.46 -30.95 -12.39
N PRO A 59 6.64 -31.53 -12.67
CA PRO A 59 6.71 -32.77 -13.43
C PRO A 59 5.93 -33.88 -12.71
N GLY A 60 5.08 -34.59 -13.44
CA GLY A 60 4.25 -35.69 -12.92
C GLY A 60 2.87 -35.26 -12.42
N ASP A 61 2.63 -33.96 -12.21
CA ASP A 61 1.30 -33.47 -11.85
C ASP A 61 0.35 -33.46 -13.07
N LYS A 62 -0.94 -33.64 -12.81
CA LYS A 62 -1.96 -33.58 -13.86
C LYS A 62 -2.07 -32.16 -14.39
N CYS A 63 -1.87 -32.02 -15.70
CA CYS A 63 -2.15 -30.77 -16.39
C CYS A 63 -3.65 -30.72 -16.71
N LEU A 64 -4.40 -29.98 -15.90
CA LEU A 64 -5.82 -29.73 -16.17
C LEU A 64 -5.93 -28.72 -17.32
N ALA A 65 -6.74 -29.05 -18.32
CA ALA A 65 -7.11 -28.15 -19.39
C ALA A 65 -8.03 -27.04 -18.83
N VAL A 66 -7.43 -26.07 -18.14
CA VAL A 66 -8.13 -24.89 -17.67
C VAL A 66 -8.35 -23.94 -18.84
N ILE A 67 -9.55 -23.40 -18.94
CA ILE A 67 -9.83 -22.24 -19.79
C ILE A 67 -8.97 -21.10 -19.24
N CYS A 68 -8.24 -20.39 -20.10
CA CYS A 68 -7.42 -19.28 -19.65
C CYS A 68 -8.32 -18.30 -18.88
N PRO A 69 -7.93 -17.85 -17.67
CA PRO A 69 -8.65 -16.78 -17.03
C PRO A 69 -8.63 -15.62 -18.00
N LYS A 70 -9.82 -15.12 -18.38
CA LYS A 70 -9.91 -13.79 -18.97
C LYS A 70 -9.42 -12.87 -17.87
N VAL A 71 -8.13 -12.57 -17.88
CA VAL A 71 -7.65 -11.34 -17.30
C VAL A 71 -8.45 -10.29 -18.05
N VAL A 72 -9.48 -9.77 -17.39
CA VAL A 72 -9.79 -8.37 -17.51
C VAL A 72 -8.52 -7.67 -17.02
N VAL A 73 -7.51 -7.65 -17.90
CA VAL A 73 -6.76 -6.43 -18.10
C VAL A 73 -7.86 -5.44 -18.44
N GLU A 74 -8.47 -4.88 -17.41
CA GLU A 74 -8.86 -3.50 -17.44
C GLU A 74 -7.58 -2.84 -17.91
N ALA A 75 -7.47 -2.71 -19.23
CA ALA A 75 -6.46 -1.92 -19.87
C ALA A 75 -6.63 -0.61 -19.16
N ALA A 76 -5.74 -0.32 -18.21
CA ALA A 76 -5.71 0.95 -17.52
C ALA A 76 -5.84 1.96 -18.65
N PRO A 77 -6.95 2.71 -18.75
CA PRO A 77 -7.12 3.59 -19.87
C PRO A 77 -6.01 4.62 -19.71
N VAL A 78 -4.95 4.48 -20.50
CA VAL A 78 -4.01 5.55 -20.81
C VAL A 78 -4.69 6.46 -21.84
N ALA A 79 -5.93 6.85 -21.53
CA ALA A 79 -6.51 8.06 -22.04
C ALA A 79 -6.18 9.11 -20.97
N ALA A 80 -5.62 10.23 -21.41
CA ALA A 80 -5.37 11.40 -20.60
C ALA A 80 -6.70 11.91 -20.03
N GLU A 81 -7.21 11.27 -18.98
CA GLU A 81 -8.25 11.84 -18.15
C GLU A 81 -7.57 12.93 -17.35
N LYS A 82 -7.85 14.17 -17.77
CA LYS A 82 -7.63 15.41 -17.05
C LYS A 82 -7.68 15.13 -15.55
N GLN A 83 -6.51 14.95 -14.98
CA GLN A 83 -6.32 14.53 -13.61
C GLN A 83 -6.93 15.64 -12.76
N LYS A 84 -8.18 15.45 -12.37
CA LYS A 84 -8.88 16.34 -11.45
C LYS A 84 -8.13 16.14 -10.14
N ARG A 85 -7.09 16.96 -9.99
CA ARG A 85 -6.43 17.40 -8.78
C ARG A 85 -6.98 16.61 -7.62
N GLN A 86 -6.30 15.52 -7.28
CA GLN A 86 -6.55 14.80 -6.05
C GLN A 86 -6.31 15.82 -4.94
N ASP A 87 -7.41 16.46 -4.54
CA ASP A 87 -7.43 17.41 -3.46
C ASP A 87 -6.96 16.67 -2.22
N ILE A 88 -5.74 17.01 -1.81
CA ILE A 88 -5.28 16.96 -0.42
C ILE A 88 -6.49 17.33 0.45
N PRO A 89 -6.98 16.44 1.31
CA PRO A 89 -8.31 16.56 1.87
C PRO A 89 -8.37 17.79 2.79
N ARG A 90 -8.98 18.86 2.27
CA ARG A 90 -9.76 19.77 3.11
C ARG A 90 -10.80 18.89 3.81
N LEU A 91 -10.58 18.64 5.10
CA LEU A 91 -11.50 18.04 6.08
C LEU A 91 -12.81 17.56 5.42
N ARG A 92 -12.87 16.27 5.02
CA ARG A 92 -14.07 15.73 4.38
C ARG A 92 -15.24 15.87 5.36
N GLN A 93 -16.21 16.69 4.98
CA GLN A 93 -17.46 16.83 5.71
C GLN A 93 -18.14 15.45 5.75
N CYS A 94 -18.47 14.98 6.94
CA CYS A 94 -19.14 13.72 7.23
C CYS A 94 -20.39 14.06 8.03
N GLY A 95 -21.53 14.18 7.34
CA GLY A 95 -22.75 14.75 7.92
C GLY A 95 -22.51 16.16 8.46
N SER A 96 -22.82 16.36 9.73
CA SER A 96 -22.60 17.63 10.45
C SER A 96 -21.18 17.83 10.98
N LYS A 97 -20.30 16.81 10.91
CA LYS A 97 -18.93 16.87 11.43
C LYS A 97 -17.88 16.92 10.32
N LYS A 98 -16.67 17.36 10.67
CA LYS A 98 -15.50 17.32 9.80
C LYS A 98 -14.51 16.29 10.33
N CYS A 99 -14.13 15.31 9.51
CA CYS A 99 -13.16 14.31 9.91
C CYS A 99 -11.74 14.88 9.91
N GLY A 100 -10.93 14.51 10.90
CA GLY A 100 -9.54 14.94 11.04
C GLY A 100 -8.64 14.39 9.93
N MET A 101 -7.39 14.86 9.88
CA MET A 101 -6.39 14.34 8.93
C MET A 101 -6.20 12.83 9.11
N GLY A 102 -6.22 12.09 8.00
CA GLY A 102 -6.07 10.63 7.99
C GLY A 102 -7.33 9.84 8.36
N GLN A 103 -8.40 10.52 8.80
CA GLN A 103 -9.69 9.88 9.05
C GLN A 103 -10.57 9.85 7.79
N ARG A 104 -11.44 8.84 7.69
CA ARG A 104 -12.46 8.71 6.64
C ARG A 104 -13.87 8.72 7.25
N CYS A 105 -14.85 9.20 6.47
CA CYS A 105 -16.25 9.16 6.86
C CYS A 105 -16.77 7.72 6.75
N CYS A 106 -17.16 7.13 7.87
CA CYS A 106 -17.75 5.79 7.93
C CYS A 106 -19.28 5.85 7.76
N ASN A 107 -19.94 6.80 8.41
CA ASN A 107 -21.38 7.01 8.25
C ASN A 107 -21.70 8.51 8.24
N ALA A 108 -22.14 9.01 7.08
CA ALA A 108 -22.49 10.41 6.91
C ALA A 108 -23.79 10.82 7.63
N ALA A 109 -24.70 9.87 7.92
CA ALA A 109 -25.97 10.17 8.57
C ALA A 109 -25.78 10.70 10.02
N CYS A 110 -24.81 10.17 10.75
CA CYS A 110 -24.46 10.62 12.10
C CYS A 110 -23.06 11.27 12.22
N GLY A 111 -22.37 11.47 11.10
CA GLY A 111 -21.05 12.07 11.09
C GLY A 111 -19.99 11.25 11.83
N HIS A 112 -20.00 9.93 11.62
CA HIS A 112 -19.03 9.02 12.23
C HIS A 112 -17.75 8.96 11.39
N CYS A 113 -16.64 9.43 11.97
CA CYS A 113 -15.31 9.41 11.38
C CYS A 113 -14.48 8.29 12.01
N VAL A 114 -13.80 7.51 11.19
CA VAL A 114 -12.94 6.39 11.63
C VAL A 114 -11.51 6.59 11.12
N GLY A 115 -10.54 6.02 11.82
CA GLY A 115 -9.14 6.01 11.44
C GLY A 115 -8.85 5.23 10.15
N PRO A 116 -7.63 5.33 9.60
CA PRO A 116 -7.27 4.71 8.33
C PRO A 116 -7.33 3.18 8.37
N PHE A 117 -7.17 2.58 9.54
CA PHE A 117 -7.14 1.13 9.76
C PHE A 117 -8.32 0.60 10.58
N GLU A 118 -9.26 1.47 10.96
CA GLU A 118 -10.46 1.05 11.69
C GLU A 118 -11.52 0.51 10.73
N VAL A 119 -12.11 -0.63 11.10
CA VAL A 119 -13.18 -1.26 10.30
C VAL A 119 -14.45 -0.44 10.47
N CYS A 120 -14.99 0.03 9.34
CA CYS A 120 -16.30 0.68 9.32
C CYS A 120 -17.38 -0.42 9.34
N LEU A 121 -17.86 -0.77 10.53
CA LEU A 121 -19.08 -1.55 10.64
C LEU A 121 -20.28 -0.61 10.48
N PRO A 122 -21.33 -1.02 9.75
CA PRO A 122 -22.59 -0.28 9.71
C PRO A 122 -23.23 -0.32 11.10
N SER A 123 -22.79 0.57 11.97
CA SER A 123 -23.44 0.84 13.23
C SER A 123 -24.70 1.64 12.91
N VAL A 124 -25.83 1.16 13.45
CA VAL A 124 -27.01 2.00 13.59
C VAL A 124 -26.55 3.23 14.36
N CYS A 125 -26.80 4.42 13.82
CA CYS A 125 -26.45 5.64 14.54
C CYS A 125 -27.12 5.56 15.90
N ASP A 126 -26.33 5.59 16.99
CA ASP A 126 -26.87 5.84 18.32
C ASP A 126 -27.41 7.27 18.33
N ILE A 127 -28.59 7.44 17.76
CA ILE A 127 -29.45 8.60 17.98
C ILE A 127 -29.88 8.52 19.43
N LYS A 128 -28.97 8.84 20.35
CA LYS A 128 -29.36 9.25 21.69
C LYS A 128 -30.12 10.56 21.50
N LEU A 129 -31.42 10.39 21.35
CA LEU A 129 -32.51 11.35 21.29
C LEU A 129 -32.47 12.26 22.52
N GLU A 130 -31.46 13.11 22.65
CA GLU A 130 -31.24 13.81 23.93
C GLU A 130 -30.53 15.15 23.81
N ARG A 131 -30.63 15.83 22.65
CA ARG A 131 -30.39 17.27 22.61
C ARG A 131 -30.98 17.97 21.38
N ASP A 132 -32.31 17.91 21.29
CA ASP A 132 -33.10 18.88 20.50
C ASP A 132 -34.17 19.60 21.37
N ILE A 133 -33.88 19.73 22.68
CA ILE A 133 -34.70 20.51 23.64
C ILE A 133 -33.90 21.71 24.22
N ARG A 134 -32.99 22.32 23.44
CA ARG A 134 -32.42 23.65 23.79
C ARG A 134 -32.45 24.59 22.60
N GLY A 135 -33.65 24.81 22.08
CA GLY A 135 -33.89 25.79 21.02
C GLY A 135 -35.30 26.40 20.95
N ARG A 136 -36.24 26.03 21.84
CA ARG A 136 -37.57 26.67 21.91
C ARG A 136 -38.01 26.96 23.33
N GLU A 137 -37.22 27.76 24.03
CA GLU A 137 -37.75 28.50 25.17
C GLU A 137 -37.15 29.90 25.18
N TRP A 138 -38.05 30.89 25.31
CA TRP A 138 -37.85 32.35 25.37
C TRP A 138 -37.93 33.15 24.06
N GLU A 139 -39.12 33.14 23.43
CA GLU A 139 -39.65 34.40 22.85
C GLU A 139 -40.60 35.06 23.86
N GLY A 140 -40.05 36.01 24.61
CA GLY A 140 -40.59 37.37 24.64
C GLY A 140 -42.05 37.58 25.04
N GLY A 141 -42.38 37.34 26.31
CA GLY A 141 -43.42 38.14 26.96
C GLY A 141 -42.93 39.58 27.14
N ARG A 142 -43.36 40.51 26.28
CA ARG A 142 -43.47 41.95 26.62
C ARG A 142 -44.33 42.73 25.61
N GLY A 143 -45.43 43.29 26.13
CA GLY A 143 -45.84 44.66 25.77
C GLY A 143 -46.83 44.83 24.63
N ARG A 144 -48.11 44.64 24.94
CA ARG A 144 -49.26 45.16 24.20
C ARG A 144 -49.21 46.70 24.19
N ARG A 145 -49.20 47.33 23.01
CA ARG A 145 -49.52 48.75 22.81
C ARG A 145 -50.49 48.84 21.64
N VAL A 146 -51.79 48.92 21.94
CA VAL A 146 -52.82 49.61 21.16
C VAL A 146 -53.86 50.11 22.13
#